data_AF-A0A1G8WDC9-F1
#
_entry.id   AF-A0A1G8WDC9-F1
#
_cell.length_a   1.000
_cell.length_b   1.000
_cell.length_c   1.000
_cell.angle_alpha   90.00
_cell.angle_beta   90.00
_cell.angle_gamma   90.00
#
_symmetry.space_group_name_H-M   'P 1'
#
loop_
_entity.id
_entity.type
_entity.pdbx_description
1 polymer ?
#
loop_
_entity_poly.entity_id
_entity_poly.type
_entity_poly.pdbx_seq_one_letter_code
_entity_poly.pdbx_strand_id
1 'polypeptide(L)'
;MKRHAAILAALALLTLTAPPAGAQPNIYHTIYSSHGSANVDRTDGCERVEIFLSSSVAAFASQPGPVNKQGLTGVFLRISDVCAGLAAAAAPGGSVLFQADGQSLAPLTIDPRLETASIDAELPGTDGDGNPVTIRVSASWTGVGPLEHSTVNSHELFPGVGNVSATDNNLRRAAVATVSVAAGPYSVSGTDPNAVLERVKSRCVEVARPGVEEFFPCFGFPG
;
A
#
# COMPACT_ATOMS: atom_id res chain seq x y z
N MET A 1 12.84 74.94 0.45
CA MET A 1 11.74 73.95 0.60
C MET A 1 11.49 73.13 -0.68
N LYS A 2 12.53 72.59 -1.35
CA LYS A 2 12.38 71.84 -2.63
C LYS A 2 13.12 70.49 -2.68
N ARG A 3 13.67 70.02 -1.55
CA ARG A 3 14.47 68.77 -1.48
C ARG A 3 13.73 67.58 -0.83
N HIS A 4 12.50 67.76 -0.35
CA HIS A 4 11.73 66.69 0.31
C HIS A 4 10.72 65.98 -0.60
N ALA A 5 10.47 66.50 -1.80
CA ALA A 5 9.55 65.87 -2.76
C ALA A 5 10.18 64.69 -3.54
N ALA A 6 11.51 64.67 -3.70
CA ALA A 6 12.20 63.63 -4.47
C ALA A 6 12.36 62.30 -3.70
N ILE A 7 12.38 62.34 -2.37
CA ILE A 7 12.61 61.16 -1.52
C ILE A 7 11.31 60.35 -1.35
N LEU A 8 10.14 61.00 -1.39
CA LEU A 8 8.84 60.33 -1.32
C LEU A 8 8.47 59.59 -2.61
N ALA A 9 8.97 60.00 -3.78
CA ALA A 9 8.74 59.31 -5.04
C ALA A 9 9.56 58.00 -5.16
N ALA A 10 10.74 57.93 -4.52
CA ALA A 10 11.56 56.73 -4.52
C ALA A 10 11.01 55.60 -3.63
N LEU A 11 10.32 55.92 -2.53
CA LEU A 11 9.69 54.92 -1.66
C LEU A 11 8.40 54.31 -2.25
N ALA A 12 7.72 55.01 -3.16
CA ALA A 12 6.49 54.51 -3.80
C ALA A 12 6.77 53.46 -4.91
N LEU A 13 8.00 53.36 -5.41
CA LEU A 13 8.39 52.40 -6.46
C LEU A 13 8.99 51.09 -5.90
N LEU A 14 9.32 51.05 -4.60
CA LEU A 14 9.91 49.87 -3.94
C LEU A 14 8.87 48.80 -3.56
N THR A 15 7.57 49.10 -3.61
CA THR A 15 6.51 48.14 -3.25
C THR A 15 6.04 47.26 -4.41
N LEU A 16 6.57 47.45 -5.62
CA LEU A 16 6.12 46.75 -6.85
C LEU A 16 7.03 45.59 -7.30
N THR A 17 8.02 45.19 -6.50
CA THR A 17 8.88 44.04 -6.80
C THR A 17 8.79 42.95 -5.73
N ALA A 18 7.63 42.80 -5.09
CA ALA A 18 7.35 41.54 -4.42
C ALA A 18 7.46 40.43 -5.48
N PRO A 19 8.39 39.47 -5.34
CA PRO A 19 8.44 38.33 -6.24
C PRO A 19 7.04 37.69 -6.23
N PRO A 20 6.53 37.19 -7.38
CA PRO A 20 5.27 36.48 -7.40
C PRO A 20 5.34 35.43 -6.29
N ALA A 21 4.36 35.46 -5.38
CA ALA A 21 4.27 34.45 -4.33
C ALA A 21 4.31 33.09 -5.04
N GLY A 22 5.42 32.37 -4.87
CA GLY A 22 5.55 31.03 -5.44
C GLY A 22 4.37 30.21 -4.95
N ALA A 23 3.81 29.37 -5.83
CA ALA A 23 2.74 28.46 -5.43
C ALA A 23 3.20 27.69 -4.18
N GLN A 24 2.36 27.69 -3.14
CA GLN A 24 2.67 26.97 -1.91
C GLN A 24 2.71 25.47 -2.23
N PRO A 25 3.77 24.73 -1.84
CA PRO A 25 3.84 23.31 -2.11
C PRO A 25 2.75 22.56 -1.36
N ASN A 26 2.14 21.56 -1.99
CA ASN A 26 1.43 20.53 -1.26
C ASN A 26 2.41 19.43 -0.88
N ILE A 27 2.34 18.98 0.37
CA ILE A 27 3.25 17.95 0.89
C ILE A 27 2.40 16.81 1.43
N TYR A 28 2.75 15.59 1.03
CA TYR A 28 2.09 14.36 1.44
C TYR A 28 3.10 13.45 2.13
N HIS A 29 2.69 12.84 3.23
CA HIS A 29 3.52 11.98 4.06
C HIS A 29 2.87 10.61 4.23
N THR A 30 3.64 9.56 3.98
CA THR A 30 3.41 8.25 4.57
C THR A 30 4.22 8.20 5.85
N ILE A 31 3.58 8.45 7.00
CA ILE A 31 4.24 8.43 8.31
C ILE A 31 4.76 7.01 8.59
N TYR A 32 3.94 6.03 8.22
CA TYR A 32 4.32 4.64 8.04
C TYR A 32 3.27 3.93 7.17
N SER A 33 3.70 2.95 6.40
CA SER A 33 2.84 1.94 5.78
C SER A 33 3.54 0.62 5.92
N SER A 34 3.04 -0.27 6.75
CA SER A 34 3.59 -1.59 6.96
C SER A 34 2.71 -2.63 6.29
N HIS A 35 3.33 -3.61 5.64
CA HIS A 35 2.67 -4.65 4.85
C HIS A 35 3.24 -6.02 5.17
N GLY A 36 2.36 -7.02 5.18
CA GLY A 36 2.71 -8.42 5.19
C GLY A 36 1.92 -9.14 4.12
N SER A 37 2.60 -9.91 3.28
CA SER A 37 1.99 -10.80 2.30
C SER A 37 2.43 -12.24 2.50
N ALA A 38 1.58 -13.16 2.09
CA ALA A 38 1.86 -14.59 2.07
C ALA A 38 1.14 -15.25 0.90
N ASN A 39 1.84 -16.15 0.22
CA ASN A 39 1.32 -16.98 -0.86
C ASN A 39 1.51 -18.45 -0.47
N VAL A 40 0.41 -19.13 -0.12
CA VAL A 40 0.43 -20.57 0.14
C VAL A 40 -0.03 -21.27 -1.13
N ASP A 41 0.78 -22.17 -1.65
CA ASP A 41 0.42 -23.07 -2.74
C ASP A 41 0.86 -24.48 -2.36
N ARG A 42 -0.11 -25.34 -2.05
CA ARG A 42 0.14 -26.72 -1.63
C ARG A 42 -0.76 -27.67 -2.37
N THR A 43 -0.25 -28.86 -2.67
CA THR A 43 -1.03 -29.95 -3.26
C THR A 43 -0.96 -31.16 -2.35
N ASP A 44 -2.12 -31.70 -1.96
CA ASP A 44 -2.25 -32.95 -1.19
C ASP A 44 -3.13 -33.94 -1.96
N GLY A 45 -2.51 -35.00 -2.46
CA GLY A 45 -3.15 -35.90 -3.41
C GLY A 45 -3.61 -35.15 -4.66
N CYS A 46 -4.93 -35.09 -4.85
CA CYS A 46 -5.56 -34.42 -5.98
C CYS A 46 -6.06 -33.00 -5.65
N GLU A 47 -6.02 -32.58 -4.39
CA GLU A 47 -6.48 -31.25 -3.99
C GLU A 47 -5.30 -30.28 -3.96
N ARG A 48 -5.40 -29.18 -4.72
CA ARG A 48 -4.49 -28.03 -4.65
C ARG A 48 -5.18 -26.87 -3.94
N VAL A 49 -4.50 -26.31 -2.95
CA VAL A 49 -4.95 -25.16 -2.16
C VAL A 49 -4.02 -23.99 -2.45
N GLU A 50 -4.61 -22.87 -2.84
CA GLU A 50 -3.94 -21.61 -3.11
C GLU A 50 -4.54 -20.52 -2.21
N ILE A 51 -3.69 -19.85 -1.43
CA ILE A 51 -4.06 -18.74 -0.56
C ILE A 51 -3.16 -17.56 -0.88
N PHE A 52 -3.76 -16.42 -1.24
CA PHE A 52 -3.06 -15.14 -1.33
C PHE A 52 -3.59 -14.24 -0.21
N LEU A 53 -2.72 -13.86 0.72
CA LEU A 53 -3.03 -12.98 1.83
C LEU A 53 -2.20 -11.71 1.71
N SER A 54 -2.85 -10.56 1.86
CA SER A 54 -2.22 -9.25 1.94
C SER A 54 -2.84 -8.48 3.10
N SER A 55 -2.03 -8.02 4.04
CA SER A 55 -2.49 -7.24 5.20
C SER A 55 -1.59 -6.05 5.43
N SER A 56 -2.18 -4.92 5.83
CA SER A 56 -1.46 -3.66 6.01
C SER A 56 -1.99 -2.84 7.17
N VAL A 57 -1.12 -1.96 7.66
CA VAL A 57 -1.46 -0.87 8.58
C VAL A 57 -0.66 0.37 8.20
N ALA A 58 -1.34 1.50 8.06
CA ALA A 58 -0.72 2.71 7.56
C ALA A 58 -1.27 3.98 8.21
N ALA A 59 -0.46 5.03 8.17
CA ALA A 59 -0.82 6.38 8.56
C ALA A 59 -0.30 7.39 7.53
N PHE A 60 -1.21 8.19 6.99
CA PHE A 60 -0.96 9.18 5.96
C PHE A 60 -1.32 10.57 6.47
N ALA A 61 -0.63 11.59 5.99
CA ALA A 61 -0.95 12.99 6.29
C ALA A 61 -0.67 13.89 5.09
N SER A 62 -1.57 14.82 4.80
CA SER A 62 -1.25 15.99 3.97
C SER A 62 -0.78 17.13 4.87
N GLN A 63 0.09 17.99 4.38
CA GLN A 63 0.44 19.25 5.04
C GLN A 63 -0.04 20.43 4.17
N PRO A 64 -0.91 21.30 4.71
CA PRO A 64 -1.60 21.17 6.00
C PRO A 64 -2.74 20.13 5.95
N GLY A 65 -2.99 19.39 7.04
CA GLY A 65 -4.06 18.40 7.08
C GLY A 65 -3.99 17.44 8.27
N PRO A 66 -5.08 16.67 8.51
CA PRO A 66 -5.13 15.66 9.55
C PRO A 66 -4.31 14.41 9.17
N VAL A 67 -3.98 13.61 10.18
CA VAL A 67 -3.41 12.27 10.01
C VAL A 67 -4.56 11.27 9.87
N ASN A 68 -4.59 10.51 8.79
CA ASN A 68 -5.52 9.42 8.56
C ASN A 68 -4.83 8.08 8.80
N LYS A 69 -5.43 7.21 9.60
CA LYS A 69 -4.95 5.85 9.85
C LYS A 69 -5.87 4.86 9.16
N GLN A 70 -5.29 3.87 8.49
CA GLN A 70 -6.06 2.82 7.82
C GLN A 70 -5.39 1.46 7.97
N GLY A 71 -6.21 0.42 8.04
CA GLY A 71 -5.81 -0.96 7.85
C GLY A 71 -6.52 -1.50 6.62
N LEU A 72 -5.90 -2.45 5.95
CA LEU A 72 -6.54 -3.19 4.88
C LEU A 72 -6.00 -4.62 4.90
N THR A 73 -6.91 -5.58 5.01
CA THR A 73 -6.62 -7.00 4.87
C THR A 73 -7.49 -7.56 3.77
N GLY A 74 -6.86 -8.24 2.81
CA GLY A 74 -7.53 -8.96 1.73
C GLY A 74 -7.02 -10.39 1.65
N VAL A 75 -7.92 -11.32 1.33
CA VAL A 75 -7.57 -12.72 1.12
C VAL A 75 -8.26 -13.24 -0.14
N PHE A 76 -7.55 -14.09 -0.86
CA PHE A 76 -8.10 -14.94 -1.91
C PHE A 76 -7.76 -16.38 -1.56
N LEU A 77 -8.77 -17.25 -1.64
CA LEU A 77 -8.66 -18.69 -1.44
C LEU A 77 -9.18 -19.39 -2.69
N ARG A 78 -8.41 -20.33 -3.23
CA ARG A 78 -8.85 -21.25 -4.28
C ARG A 78 -8.47 -22.67 -3.92
N ILE A 79 -9.40 -23.59 -4.14
CA ILE A 79 -9.23 -25.03 -3.96
C ILE A 79 -9.62 -25.69 -5.26
N SER A 80 -8.73 -26.50 -5.82
CA SER A 80 -8.92 -27.14 -7.13
C SER A 80 -8.60 -28.63 -7.06
N ASP A 81 -9.30 -29.43 -7.86
CA ASP A 81 -8.94 -30.82 -8.13
C ASP A 81 -8.03 -30.88 -9.36
N VAL A 82 -6.74 -31.16 -9.15
CA VAL A 82 -5.74 -31.24 -10.21
C VAL A 82 -5.79 -32.58 -10.96
N CYS A 83 -6.43 -33.61 -10.41
CA CYS A 83 -6.58 -34.92 -11.03
C CYS A 83 -7.79 -35.02 -11.96
N ALA A 84 -8.85 -34.24 -11.70
CA ALA A 84 -10.02 -34.14 -12.56
C ALA A 84 -9.68 -33.74 -14.02
N GLY A 85 -8.49 -33.16 -14.23
CA GLY A 85 -7.97 -32.70 -15.52
C GLY A 85 -7.24 -33.74 -16.40
N LEU A 86 -7.07 -35.00 -16.01
CA LEU A 86 -6.44 -36.01 -16.90
C LEU A 86 -7.25 -36.29 -18.19
N ALA A 87 -8.52 -35.86 -18.26
CA ALA A 87 -9.33 -35.85 -19.48
C ALA A 87 -9.48 -34.45 -20.14
N ALA A 88 -9.00 -33.37 -19.50
CA ALA A 88 -9.15 -32.00 -19.95
C ALA A 88 -7.78 -31.30 -20.05
N ALA A 89 -7.02 -31.67 -21.08
CA ALA A 89 -5.65 -31.23 -21.36
C ALA A 89 -5.50 -29.74 -21.77
N ALA A 90 -6.32 -28.81 -21.28
CA ALA A 90 -6.39 -27.46 -21.83
C ALA A 90 -6.31 -26.29 -20.83
N ALA A 91 -6.27 -26.52 -19.51
CA ALA A 91 -6.12 -25.43 -18.54
C ALA A 91 -5.12 -25.79 -17.43
N PRO A 92 -4.02 -25.03 -17.25
CA PRO A 92 -3.14 -25.21 -16.10
C PRO A 92 -3.90 -24.83 -14.83
N GLY A 93 -4.28 -25.80 -14.00
CA GLY A 93 -4.92 -25.53 -12.70
C GLY A 93 -5.88 -26.59 -12.15
N GLY A 94 -6.38 -27.51 -12.97
CA GLY A 94 -7.42 -28.46 -12.53
C GLY A 94 -8.83 -27.83 -12.51
N SER A 95 -9.84 -28.58 -12.04
CA SER A 95 -11.19 -28.05 -11.85
C SER A 95 -11.32 -27.35 -10.51
N VAL A 96 -11.77 -26.10 -10.49
CA VAL A 96 -12.00 -25.36 -9.25
C VAL A 96 -13.16 -25.99 -8.47
N LEU A 97 -12.89 -26.43 -7.24
CA LEU A 97 -13.88 -26.96 -6.30
C LEU A 97 -14.51 -25.84 -5.48
N PHE A 98 -13.68 -24.84 -5.11
CA PHE A 98 -14.11 -23.70 -4.33
C PHE A 98 -13.19 -22.53 -4.57
N GLN A 99 -13.77 -21.33 -4.58
CA GLN A 99 -13.03 -20.08 -4.59
C GLN A 99 -13.78 -19.07 -3.72
N ALA A 100 -13.05 -18.25 -2.99
CA ALA A 100 -13.61 -17.11 -2.28
C ALA A 100 -12.57 -16.00 -2.16
N ASP A 101 -13.03 -14.76 -2.23
CA ASP A 101 -12.22 -13.59 -1.94
C ASP A 101 -12.98 -12.62 -1.04
N GLY A 102 -12.24 -11.85 -0.25
CA GLY A 102 -12.83 -10.91 0.68
C GLY A 102 -11.81 -9.91 1.22
N GLN A 103 -12.32 -8.80 1.71
CA GLN A 103 -11.50 -7.72 2.25
C GLN A 103 -12.19 -6.99 3.40
N SER A 104 -11.40 -6.45 4.32
CA SER A 104 -11.89 -5.60 5.39
C SER A 104 -10.84 -4.57 5.80
N LEU A 105 -11.26 -3.59 6.62
CA LEU A 105 -10.37 -2.59 7.20
C LEU A 105 -9.60 -3.10 8.42
N ALA A 106 -9.55 -4.43 8.65
CA ALA A 106 -8.80 -5.01 9.74
C ALA A 106 -7.29 -4.72 9.57
N PRO A 107 -6.63 -4.09 10.56
CA PRO A 107 -5.24 -3.68 10.46
C PRO A 107 -4.28 -4.83 10.82
N LEU A 108 -3.16 -4.90 10.12
CA LEU A 108 -2.02 -5.73 10.53
C LEU A 108 -1.47 -5.26 11.88
N THR A 109 -1.20 -6.18 12.79
CA THR A 109 -0.36 -5.91 13.97
C THR A 109 1.08 -6.26 13.63
N ILE A 110 2.01 -5.32 13.75
CA ILE A 110 3.40 -5.52 13.31
C ILE A 110 4.40 -4.82 14.22
N ASP A 111 5.50 -5.49 14.51
CA ASP A 111 6.63 -4.91 15.21
C ASP A 111 7.40 -3.89 14.32
N PRO A 112 7.79 -2.71 14.84
CA PRO A 112 8.50 -1.70 14.06
C PRO A 112 9.82 -2.14 13.41
N ARG A 113 10.47 -3.21 13.90
CA ARG A 113 11.69 -3.81 13.34
C ARG A 113 11.42 -4.96 12.37
N LEU A 114 10.14 -5.22 12.06
CA LEU A 114 9.67 -6.26 11.16
C LEU A 114 10.09 -7.67 11.62
N GLU A 115 10.19 -7.87 12.93
CA GLU A 115 10.54 -9.19 13.50
C GLU A 115 9.32 -10.11 13.59
N THR A 116 8.15 -9.55 13.85
CA THR A 116 6.89 -10.29 13.91
C THR A 116 5.75 -9.45 13.34
N ALA A 117 4.76 -10.14 12.75
CA ALA A 117 3.48 -9.56 12.42
C ALA A 117 2.36 -10.60 12.58
N SER A 118 1.13 -10.14 12.76
CA SER A 118 -0.03 -11.02 12.84
C SER A 118 -1.32 -10.32 12.46
N ILE A 119 -2.28 -11.11 11.98
CA ILE A 119 -3.66 -10.72 11.74
C ILE A 119 -4.59 -11.83 12.21
N ASP A 120 -5.70 -11.45 12.84
CA ASP A 120 -6.83 -12.33 13.13
C ASP A 120 -8.10 -11.52 12.83
N ALA A 121 -8.86 -11.94 11.82
CA ALA A 121 -9.99 -11.15 11.33
C ALA A 121 -11.05 -12.01 10.64
N GLU A 122 -12.29 -11.51 10.68
CA GLU A 122 -13.36 -11.94 9.78
C GLU A 122 -13.48 -10.94 8.64
N LEU A 123 -13.50 -11.43 7.40
CA LEU A 123 -13.60 -10.63 6.19
C LEU A 123 -14.96 -10.93 5.53
N PRO A 124 -15.78 -9.91 5.22
CA PRO A 124 -16.88 -10.10 4.28
C PRO A 124 -16.29 -10.36 2.88
N GLY A 125 -16.88 -11.32 2.17
CA GLY A 125 -16.41 -11.75 0.87
C GLY A 125 -17.50 -12.37 0.02
N THR A 126 -17.08 -12.96 -1.09
CA THR A 126 -17.95 -13.62 -2.06
C THR A 126 -17.29 -14.90 -2.54
N ASP A 127 -18.07 -15.96 -2.76
CA ASP A 127 -17.57 -17.20 -3.35
C ASP A 127 -17.51 -17.13 -4.89
N GLY A 128 -17.01 -18.19 -5.53
CA GLY A 128 -16.90 -18.28 -6.98
C GLY A 128 -18.23 -18.19 -7.75
N ASP A 129 -19.36 -18.38 -7.06
CA ASP A 129 -20.72 -18.31 -7.62
C ASP A 129 -21.40 -16.95 -7.37
N GLY A 130 -20.72 -16.02 -6.68
CA GLY A 130 -21.28 -14.72 -6.35
C GLY A 130 -22.07 -14.68 -5.04
N ASN A 131 -22.08 -15.75 -4.24
CA ASN A 131 -22.80 -15.77 -2.96
C ASN A 131 -21.95 -15.12 -1.86
N PRO A 132 -22.56 -14.33 -0.96
CA PRO A 132 -21.84 -13.78 0.19
C PRO A 132 -21.29 -14.88 1.10
N VAL A 133 -20.03 -14.74 1.50
CA VAL A 133 -19.36 -15.64 2.46
C VAL A 133 -18.57 -14.84 3.48
N THR A 134 -18.52 -15.33 4.72
CA THR A 134 -17.60 -14.81 5.75
C THR A 134 -16.31 -15.62 5.71
N ILE A 135 -15.19 -14.95 5.54
CA ILE A 135 -13.86 -15.57 5.51
C ILE A 135 -13.13 -15.26 6.82
N ARG A 136 -12.80 -16.28 7.59
CA ARG A 136 -11.97 -16.14 8.80
C ARG A 136 -10.51 -16.33 8.42
N VAL A 137 -9.68 -15.34 8.73
CA VAL A 137 -8.23 -15.42 8.50
C VAL A 137 -7.49 -15.27 9.81
N SER A 138 -6.53 -16.15 10.04
CA SER A 138 -5.53 -16.02 11.09
C SER A 138 -4.16 -16.26 10.46
N ALA A 139 -3.26 -15.30 10.58
CA ALA A 139 -1.91 -15.45 10.05
C ALA A 139 -0.88 -14.78 10.94
N SER A 140 0.32 -15.34 10.93
CA SER A 140 1.49 -14.80 11.60
C SER A 140 2.69 -14.82 10.66
N TRP A 141 3.51 -13.78 10.74
CA TRP A 141 4.79 -13.66 10.05
C TRP A 141 5.89 -13.62 11.09
N THR A 142 6.93 -14.40 10.86
CA THR A 142 8.19 -14.34 11.63
C THR A 142 9.28 -13.86 10.69
N GLY A 143 9.82 -12.67 10.95
CA GLY A 143 10.92 -12.10 10.20
C GLY A 143 12.18 -12.95 10.32
N VAL A 144 12.84 -13.20 9.20
CA VAL A 144 14.09 -13.97 9.10
C VAL A 144 15.15 -13.15 8.37
N GLY A 145 16.42 -13.37 8.73
CA GLY A 145 17.54 -12.67 8.11
C GLY A 145 17.65 -11.18 8.52
N PRO A 146 18.51 -10.41 7.83
CA PRO A 146 18.77 -9.01 8.16
C PRO A 146 17.60 -8.10 7.74
N LEU A 147 17.50 -6.94 8.40
CA LEU A 147 16.62 -5.87 7.95
C LEU A 147 17.30 -5.11 6.81
N GLU A 148 16.70 -5.15 5.64
CA GLU A 148 17.15 -4.39 4.47
C GLU A 148 16.57 -2.97 4.54
N HIS A 149 17.37 -2.00 4.12
CA HIS A 149 16.97 -0.60 4.02
C HIS A 149 17.33 -0.07 2.64
N SER A 150 16.36 0.53 1.97
CA SER A 150 16.58 1.24 0.71
C SER A 150 15.94 2.62 0.75
N THR A 151 16.57 3.55 0.04
CA THR A 151 16.02 4.90 -0.15
C THR A 151 15.87 5.14 -1.65
N VAL A 152 14.67 5.48 -2.08
CA VAL A 152 14.36 5.83 -3.46
C VAL A 152 14.02 7.31 -3.52
N ASN A 153 14.52 8.01 -4.53
CA ASN A 153 14.18 9.40 -4.77
C ASN A 153 13.74 9.56 -6.22
N SER A 154 12.69 10.33 -6.44
CA SER A 154 12.23 10.71 -7.77
C SER A 154 12.04 12.22 -7.83
N HIS A 155 12.35 12.79 -8.99
CA HIS A 155 12.17 14.20 -9.30
C HIS A 155 11.64 14.30 -10.72
N GLU A 156 10.39 14.71 -10.85
CA GLU A 156 9.69 14.73 -12.12
C GLU A 156 9.21 16.14 -12.44
N LEU A 157 9.52 16.59 -13.66
CA LEU A 157 8.96 17.80 -14.22
C LEU A 157 7.76 17.40 -15.07
N PHE A 158 6.58 17.93 -14.74
CA PHE A 158 5.38 17.84 -15.56
C PHE A 158 5.31 19.10 -16.44
N PRO A 159 5.64 19.01 -17.74
CA PRO A 159 5.74 20.19 -18.60
C PRO A 159 4.44 21.00 -18.61
N GLY A 160 4.55 22.30 -18.32
CA GLY A 160 3.39 23.19 -18.27
C GLY A 160 2.53 23.09 -17.00
N VAL A 161 2.76 22.09 -16.14
CA VAL A 161 1.90 21.82 -14.97
C VAL A 161 2.62 22.07 -13.65
N GLY A 162 3.78 21.47 -13.40
CA GLY A 162 4.42 21.53 -12.10
C GLY A 162 5.65 20.64 -11.95
N ASN A 163 6.15 20.53 -10.74
CA ASN A 163 7.23 19.62 -10.38
C ASN A 163 6.80 18.73 -9.22
N VAL A 164 7.28 17.49 -9.21
CA VAL A 164 7.10 16.53 -8.12
C VAL A 164 8.48 16.09 -7.64
N SER A 165 8.61 15.94 -6.33
CA SER A 165 9.78 15.35 -5.70
C SER A 165 9.34 14.41 -4.61
N ALA A 166 9.71 13.13 -4.73
CA ALA A 166 9.38 12.12 -3.74
C ALA A 166 10.64 11.45 -3.18
N THR A 167 10.56 11.08 -1.91
CA THR A 167 11.58 10.29 -1.22
C THR A 167 10.89 9.21 -0.41
N ASP A 168 11.30 7.97 -0.65
CA ASP A 168 10.78 6.78 0.02
C ASP A 168 11.92 6.12 0.79
N ASN A 169 11.68 5.79 2.05
CA ASN A 169 12.56 4.99 2.89
C ASN A 169 11.86 3.68 3.20
N ASN A 170 12.38 2.62 2.60
CA ASN A 170 11.79 1.29 2.64
C ASN A 170 12.62 0.42 3.57
N LEU A 171 11.93 -0.25 4.49
CA LEU A 171 12.46 -1.33 5.28
C LEU A 171 11.84 -2.62 4.76
N ARG A 172 12.65 -3.64 4.54
CA ARG A 172 12.19 -4.95 4.08
C ARG A 172 12.87 -6.03 4.90
N ARG A 173 12.13 -7.06 5.27
CA ARG A 173 12.69 -8.27 5.86
C ARG A 173 12.00 -9.48 5.25
N ALA A 174 12.79 -10.48 4.86
CA ALA A 174 12.24 -11.79 4.56
C ALA A 174 11.50 -12.33 5.78
N ALA A 175 10.48 -13.14 5.58
CA ALA A 175 9.69 -13.72 6.65
C ALA A 175 9.22 -15.13 6.29
N VAL A 176 8.85 -15.88 7.31
CA VAL A 176 8.05 -17.11 7.15
C VAL A 176 6.66 -16.80 7.65
N ALA A 177 5.64 -17.00 6.81
CA ALA A 177 4.25 -16.81 7.19
C ALA A 177 3.58 -18.15 7.47
N THR A 178 2.78 -18.23 8.52
CA THR A 178 1.81 -19.31 8.74
C THR A 178 0.41 -18.72 8.56
N VAL A 179 -0.41 -19.34 7.74
CA VAL A 179 -1.72 -18.84 7.34
C VAL A 179 -2.77 -19.91 7.57
N SER A 180 -3.91 -19.52 8.14
CA SER A 180 -5.11 -20.33 8.28
C SER A 180 -6.31 -19.53 7.76
N VAL A 181 -7.08 -20.13 6.85
CA VAL A 181 -8.27 -19.52 6.26
C VAL A 181 -9.43 -20.49 6.36
N ALA A 182 -10.57 -20.01 6.86
CA ALA A 182 -11.83 -20.74 6.79
C ALA A 182 -12.87 -19.94 5.99
N ALA A 183 -13.47 -20.56 4.99
CA ALA A 183 -14.50 -19.96 4.13
C ALA A 183 -15.45 -21.04 3.64
N GLY A 184 -16.76 -20.82 3.81
CA GLY A 184 -17.77 -21.83 3.46
C GLY A 184 -17.52 -23.16 4.19
N PRO A 185 -17.50 -24.31 3.49
CA PRO A 185 -17.22 -25.61 4.11
C PRO A 185 -15.72 -25.91 4.29
N TYR A 186 -14.82 -25.03 3.84
CA TYR A 186 -13.39 -25.27 3.83
C TYR A 186 -12.68 -24.56 4.97
N SER A 187 -11.71 -25.28 5.58
CA SER A 187 -10.78 -24.76 6.57
C SER A 187 -9.40 -25.26 6.21
N VAL A 188 -8.55 -24.40 5.68
CA VAL A 188 -7.24 -24.74 5.14
C VAL A 188 -6.15 -23.93 5.80
N SER A 189 -4.95 -24.50 5.88
CA SER A 189 -3.78 -23.82 6.40
C SER A 189 -2.54 -24.17 5.61
N GLY A 190 -1.50 -23.33 5.75
CA GLY A 190 -0.20 -23.61 5.18
C GLY A 190 0.85 -22.59 5.60
N THR A 191 2.04 -22.75 5.04
CA THR A 191 3.20 -21.93 5.35
C THR A 191 3.78 -21.38 4.05
N ASP A 192 4.08 -20.09 4.03
CA ASP A 192 4.86 -19.45 2.97
C ASP A 192 6.28 -19.15 3.50
N PRO A 193 7.31 -19.90 3.08
CA PRO A 193 8.69 -19.66 3.51
C PRO A 193 9.34 -18.45 2.81
N ASN A 194 8.69 -17.87 1.80
CA ASN A 194 9.16 -16.73 1.01
C ASN A 194 8.34 -15.46 1.28
N ALA A 195 7.59 -15.43 2.38
CA ALA A 195 6.82 -14.27 2.79
C ALA A 195 7.73 -13.06 3.05
N VAL A 196 7.14 -11.87 3.04
CA VAL A 196 7.89 -10.62 3.23
C VAL A 196 7.14 -9.72 4.20
N LEU A 197 7.89 -9.03 5.05
CA LEU A 197 7.42 -7.88 5.80
C LEU A 197 8.09 -6.62 5.25
N GLU A 198 7.29 -5.61 4.97
CA GLU A 198 7.76 -4.34 4.45
C GLU A 198 7.23 -3.19 5.28
N ARG A 199 8.01 -2.10 5.35
CA ARG A 199 7.56 -0.83 5.89
C ARG A 199 8.11 0.32 5.09
N VAL A 200 7.21 1.15 4.59
CA VAL A 200 7.52 2.36 3.84
C VAL A 200 7.28 3.58 4.71
N LYS A 201 8.22 4.53 4.64
CA LYS A 201 8.00 5.91 5.05
C LYS A 201 8.35 6.80 3.87
N SER A 202 7.41 7.63 3.44
CA SER A 202 7.61 8.46 2.27
C SER A 202 7.18 9.90 2.48
N ARG A 203 7.74 10.78 1.64
CA ARG A 203 7.29 12.16 1.47
C ARG A 203 7.22 12.47 -0.02
N CYS A 204 6.08 12.98 -0.48
CA CYS A 204 5.90 13.56 -1.80
C CYS A 204 5.67 15.06 -1.66
N VAL A 205 6.36 15.86 -2.46
CA VAL A 205 6.19 17.32 -2.54
C VAL A 205 5.83 17.65 -3.98
N GLU A 206 4.70 18.31 -4.17
CA GLU A 206 4.29 18.83 -5.47
C GLU A 206 4.25 20.36 -5.45
N VAL A 207 4.77 20.96 -6.51
CA VAL A 207 4.79 22.40 -6.73
C VAL A 207 4.13 22.69 -8.07
N ALA A 208 2.88 23.13 -8.02
CA ALA A 208 2.14 23.56 -9.21
C ALA A 208 2.74 24.84 -9.80
N ARG A 209 2.61 25.02 -11.11
CA ARG A 209 2.91 26.31 -11.76
C ARG A 209 1.79 27.31 -11.45
N PRO A 210 2.09 28.62 -11.45
CA PRO A 210 1.07 29.65 -11.28
C PRO A 210 -0.08 29.49 -12.28
N GLY A 211 -1.32 29.49 -11.78
CA GLY A 211 -2.54 29.37 -12.60
C GLY A 211 -2.95 27.93 -12.93
N VAL A 212 -2.22 26.92 -12.44
CA VAL A 212 -2.63 25.51 -12.55
C VAL A 212 -3.50 25.16 -11.35
N GLU A 213 -4.74 24.74 -11.64
CA GLU A 213 -5.65 24.12 -10.67
C GLU A 213 -5.58 22.59 -10.83
N GLU A 214 -5.87 21.84 -9.76
CA GLU A 214 -5.98 20.37 -9.78
C GLU A 214 -4.72 19.54 -10.10
N PHE A 215 -3.53 20.02 -9.73
CA PHE A 215 -2.29 19.22 -9.80
C PHE A 215 -2.16 18.32 -8.56
N PHE A 216 -2.50 17.04 -8.69
CA PHE A 216 -2.43 16.05 -7.58
C PHE A 216 -1.65 14.77 -7.91
N PRO A 217 -0.46 14.83 -8.53
CA PRO A 217 0.34 13.64 -8.76
C PRO A 217 0.63 12.89 -7.45
N CYS A 218 0.67 13.57 -6.30
CA CYS A 218 0.90 12.94 -5.00
C CYS A 218 -0.30 12.11 -4.45
N PHE A 219 -1.45 12.05 -5.13
CA PHE A 219 -2.63 11.31 -4.66
C PHE A 219 -2.48 9.80 -4.86
N GLY A 220 -2.48 9.02 -3.76
CA GLY A 220 -2.40 7.54 -3.80
C GLY A 220 -1.00 6.93 -3.64
N PHE A 221 0.01 7.68 -3.18
CA PHE A 221 1.42 7.28 -3.14
C PHE A 221 1.73 5.95 -2.40
N PRO A 222 2.32 4.98 -3.12
CA PRO A 222 3.75 4.68 -3.04
C PRO A 222 4.44 4.92 -4.40
N GLY A 223 5.69 5.41 -4.41
CA GLY A 223 6.38 5.87 -5.63
C GLY A 223 6.58 4.83 -6.73
#